data_AF-A0A8H5N8X5-F1
#
_entry.id   AF-A0A8H5N8X5-F1
#
_cell.length_a   1.000
_cell.length_b   1.000
_cell.length_c   1.000
_cell.angle_alpha   90.00
_cell.angle_beta   90.00
_cell.angle_gamma   90.00
#
_symmetry.space_group_name_H-M   'P 1'
#
loop_
_entity.id
_entity.type
_entity.pdbx_description
1 polymer ?
#
loop_
_entity_poly.entity_id
_entity_poly.type
_entity_poly.pdbx_seq_one_letter_code
_entity_poly.pdbx_strand_id
1 'polypeptide(L)'
;MSQERFNTDLEHDGAGLMAQNGDKGRDGRKKVLVVGAGAAGMSTAYHLSEHPDKFDVTLIDAVDYCGGQAFSIPIDKERHGASWCNQGVQGGSYIFHHTVTMFSRQGYHADPCNLHVSFGKDETFWNNVFPTQLLVRHEKEVRRLTTVLKFMRWFEIFFALLPLKLVFKLFLFSEEFTNTIALPMTALFLGTGNATPEVPAIMFERLCTSPTYGMWYPSDRNTVISNKPPMIVFPKFSEFYETWRKDLVSRGVTVRLSTELTEIVQRNKKGVVVKLKPRTPMPDHHNPNGGDPDAPVGEEKYDEIVLCCLADTAKKVLGKTATWKEKKVLGSAKFSDDITITHNDSDYMKKHYENFYRDDLAVANINGTDQSDRLAFAKTEYRPMYYIKMYPEDKSKLEMCFDCTNYQSQFPEKVPFEQHIFQTIYLNKDRDSKLWTDNEIAEDKIIRKDWWHQLCHGYTHYLFVIPWMMFLNAKNHTRFAASWTLVNAHEVAVMSGIAAAVDLGANYPEDLENDKFAFLCFRLYYLLTYGKWYRRYYTSQKYLKSQTTESQAAADGKSWATGLYGSVYKGPGVSEIERSAWREEIKKGSSTGNLS
;
A
#
# COMPACT_ATOMS: atom_id res chain seq x y z
N MET A 1 5.51 -14.34 64.64
CA MET A 1 4.59 -13.18 64.58
C MET A 1 5.46 -11.95 64.72
N SER A 2 5.95 -11.43 63.59
CA SER A 2 5.43 -10.24 62.89
C SER A 2 5.98 -8.94 63.47
N GLN A 3 6.88 -8.28 62.73
CA GLN A 3 6.62 -6.94 62.20
C GLN A 3 7.76 -6.51 61.26
N GLU A 4 7.37 -6.27 60.01
CA GLU A 4 8.15 -5.63 58.96
C GLU A 4 8.32 -4.14 59.25
N ARG A 5 9.52 -3.61 58.95
CA ARG A 5 9.71 -2.23 58.52
C ARG A 5 10.67 -2.26 57.32
N PHE A 6 10.16 -1.88 56.16
CA PHE A 6 10.94 -1.64 54.95
C PHE A 6 10.87 -0.15 54.60
N ASN A 7 12.04 0.49 54.64
CA ASN A 7 12.51 1.65 53.87
C ASN A 7 13.94 1.88 54.41
N THR A 8 14.98 2.16 53.64
CA THR A 8 15.09 2.89 52.37
C THR A 8 16.50 2.66 51.84
N ASP A 9 16.65 2.72 50.52
CA ASP A 9 17.82 3.16 49.76
C ASP A 9 19.17 2.48 49.96
N LEU A 10 19.66 1.85 48.87
CA LEU A 10 21.00 2.08 48.34
C LEU A 10 20.99 1.74 46.85
N GLU A 11 21.03 2.78 46.01
CA GLU A 11 21.45 2.73 44.63
C GLU A 11 22.93 2.30 44.56
N HIS A 12 23.27 1.33 43.71
CA HIS A 12 24.23 1.50 42.62
C HIS A 12 24.46 0.18 41.85
N ASP A 13 24.59 0.35 40.54
CA ASP A 13 25.26 -0.54 39.57
C ASP A 13 24.60 -1.88 39.21
N GLY A 14 23.85 -1.83 38.10
CA GLY A 14 23.31 -3.00 37.40
C GLY A 14 23.08 -2.76 35.92
N ALA A 15 24.03 -2.12 35.24
CA ALA A 15 24.11 -2.18 33.79
C ALA A 15 24.72 -3.54 33.39
N GLY A 16 23.89 -4.51 33.03
CA GLY A 16 24.41 -5.78 32.53
C GLY A 16 23.36 -6.85 32.33
N LEU A 17 23.07 -7.13 31.06
CA LEU A 17 22.76 -8.43 30.44
C LEU A 17 21.76 -8.28 29.29
N MET A 18 22.16 -7.50 28.28
CA MET A 18 21.70 -7.73 26.92
C MET A 18 22.65 -8.74 26.30
N ALA A 19 22.10 -9.82 25.74
CA ALA A 19 22.83 -10.92 25.13
C ALA A 19 23.83 -10.41 24.08
N GLN A 20 25.11 -10.37 24.44
CA GLN A 20 26.22 -10.34 23.49
C GLN A 20 26.62 -11.78 23.23
N ASN A 21 26.45 -12.23 21.99
CA ASN A 21 27.34 -13.17 21.29
C ASN A 21 26.77 -13.43 19.89
N GLY A 22 27.12 -12.53 18.98
CA GLY A 22 27.17 -12.76 17.55
C GLY A 22 28.48 -12.13 17.09
N ASP A 23 29.29 -12.92 16.38
CA ASP A 23 30.62 -12.57 15.90
C ASP A 23 30.55 -11.22 15.16
N LYS A 24 31.08 -10.15 15.76
CA LYS A 24 31.03 -8.82 15.15
C LYS A 24 31.92 -8.81 13.90
N GLY A 25 31.55 -8.09 12.85
CA GLY A 25 32.44 -7.84 11.71
C GLY A 25 33.80 -7.30 12.17
N ARG A 26 34.82 -7.34 11.31
CA ARG A 26 36.19 -6.86 11.63
C ARG A 26 36.25 -5.43 12.24
N ASP A 27 35.21 -4.63 12.04
CA ASP A 27 35.05 -3.26 12.54
C ASP A 27 34.04 -3.12 13.72
N GLY A 28 33.47 -4.22 14.21
CA GLY A 28 32.50 -4.21 15.31
C GLY A 28 31.03 -4.10 14.88
N ARG A 29 30.74 -3.81 13.60
CA ARG A 29 29.39 -3.60 13.08
C ARG A 29 28.71 -4.91 12.71
N LYS A 30 27.38 -4.92 12.79
CA LYS A 30 26.54 -6.05 12.38
C LYS A 30 26.27 -5.97 10.88
N LYS A 31 26.63 -7.01 10.14
CA LYS A 31 26.41 -7.13 8.71
C LYS A 31 24.97 -7.56 8.42
N VAL A 32 24.21 -6.70 7.76
CA VAL A 32 22.79 -6.93 7.47
C VAL A 32 22.57 -6.96 5.95
N LEU A 33 22.02 -8.07 5.46
CA LEU A 33 21.53 -8.17 4.09
C LEU A 33 20.04 -7.84 4.04
N VAL A 34 19.67 -6.85 3.25
CA VAL A 34 18.28 -6.50 2.93
C VAL A 34 17.98 -6.95 1.51
N VAL A 35 16.94 -7.75 1.32
CA VAL A 35 16.61 -8.41 0.04
C VAL A 35 15.31 -7.87 -0.52
N GLY A 36 15.40 -7.13 -1.63
CA GLY A 36 14.30 -6.41 -2.26
C GLY A 36 14.40 -4.91 -1.98
N ALA A 37 14.61 -4.10 -3.01
CA ALA A 37 14.68 -2.64 -2.98
C ALA A 37 13.32 -1.98 -3.29
N GLY A 38 12.21 -2.64 -2.93
CA GLY A 38 10.89 -2.00 -2.82
C GLY A 38 10.76 -1.16 -1.54
N ALA A 39 9.60 -0.53 -1.34
CA ALA A 39 9.31 0.36 -0.21
C ALA A 39 9.80 -0.16 1.17
N ALA A 40 9.57 -1.44 1.46
CA ALA A 40 9.98 -2.06 2.72
C ALA A 40 11.51 -2.15 2.88
N GLY A 41 12.23 -2.61 1.85
CA GLY A 41 13.68 -2.73 1.92
C GLY A 41 14.41 -1.39 1.87
N MET A 42 13.90 -0.44 1.09
CA MET A 42 14.39 0.94 1.10
C MET A 42 14.23 1.55 2.51
N SER A 43 13.07 1.34 3.14
CA SER A 43 12.83 1.78 4.52
C SER A 43 13.74 1.08 5.54
N THR A 44 13.89 -0.25 5.47
CA THR A 44 14.81 -0.97 6.36
C THR A 44 16.24 -0.45 6.22
N ALA A 45 16.74 -0.32 4.99
CA ALA A 45 18.11 0.14 4.74
C ALA A 45 18.31 1.58 5.25
N TYR A 46 17.33 2.46 5.04
CA TYR A 46 17.38 3.84 5.50
C TYR A 46 17.54 3.92 7.02
N HIS A 47 16.66 3.27 7.77
CA HIS A 47 16.71 3.36 9.24
C HIS A 47 17.88 2.60 9.88
N LEU A 48 18.42 1.57 9.23
CA LEU A 48 19.69 0.98 9.66
C LEU A 48 20.87 1.93 9.39
N SER A 49 20.86 2.66 8.26
CA SER A 49 21.93 3.58 7.89
C SER A 49 22.00 4.84 8.77
N GLU A 50 20.95 5.15 9.53
CA GLU A 50 20.97 6.19 10.58
C GLU A 50 21.84 5.80 11.79
N HIS A 51 22.34 4.56 11.84
CA HIS A 51 23.23 4.04 12.87
C HIS A 51 24.49 3.40 12.27
N PRO A 52 25.35 4.18 11.58
CA PRO A 52 26.51 3.67 10.84
C PRO A 52 27.58 3.06 11.77
N ASP A 53 27.54 3.34 13.06
CA ASP A 53 28.37 2.74 14.11
C ASP A 53 27.93 1.32 14.50
N LYS A 54 26.69 0.94 14.16
CA LYS A 54 26.10 -0.36 14.53
C LYS A 54 25.97 -1.31 13.36
N PHE A 55 25.75 -0.80 12.16
CA PHE A 55 25.36 -1.62 11.02
C PHE A 55 26.25 -1.42 9.78
N ASP A 56 26.50 -2.52 9.09
CA ASP A 56 27.06 -2.58 7.74
C ASP A 56 25.97 -3.17 6.84
N VAL A 57 25.36 -2.34 6.00
CA VAL A 57 24.12 -2.68 5.29
C VAL A 57 24.40 -2.92 3.81
N THR A 58 23.95 -4.08 3.32
CA THR A 58 23.88 -4.37 1.90
C THR A 58 22.43 -4.54 1.48
N LEU A 59 21.98 -3.74 0.52
CA LEU A 59 20.66 -3.84 -0.10
C LEU A 59 20.82 -4.45 -1.49
N ILE A 60 20.05 -5.49 -1.80
CA ILE A 60 20.03 -6.10 -3.13
C ILE A 60 18.63 -6.11 -3.72
N ASP A 61 18.55 -6.09 -5.05
CA ASP A 61 17.32 -6.41 -5.78
C ASP A 61 17.65 -7.23 -7.03
N ALA A 62 16.75 -8.13 -7.41
CA ALA A 62 16.87 -8.91 -8.64
C ALA A 62 16.61 -8.08 -9.91
N VAL A 63 15.84 -6.99 -9.80
CA VAL A 63 15.61 -6.04 -10.91
C VAL A 63 16.62 -4.89 -10.90
N ASP A 64 16.64 -4.12 -11.98
CA ASP A 64 17.64 -3.06 -12.20
C ASP A 64 17.19 -1.67 -11.74
N TYR A 65 16.22 -1.59 -10.82
CA TYR A 65 15.71 -0.34 -10.28
C TYR A 65 15.21 -0.50 -8.82
N CYS A 66 15.02 0.61 -8.12
CA CYS A 66 14.40 0.65 -6.79
C CYS A 66 12.92 1.03 -6.89
N GLY A 67 12.10 0.49 -5.99
CA GLY A 67 10.65 0.79 -5.88
C GLY A 67 9.76 -0.44 -6.01
N GLY A 68 10.26 -1.52 -6.64
CA GLY A 68 9.50 -2.75 -6.84
C GLY A 68 8.23 -2.47 -7.64
N GLN A 69 7.05 -2.69 -7.04
CA GLN A 69 5.78 -2.43 -7.70
C GLN A 69 5.42 -0.94 -7.88
N ALA A 70 6.23 -0.02 -7.37
CA ALA A 70 6.04 1.42 -7.47
C ALA A 70 7.11 2.03 -8.38
N PHE A 71 6.77 2.32 -9.63
CA PHE A 71 7.67 2.94 -10.60
C PHE A 71 6.91 3.86 -11.56
N SER A 72 7.64 4.56 -12.42
CA SER A 72 7.07 5.45 -13.43
C SER A 72 7.55 5.06 -14.83
N ILE A 73 6.69 5.24 -15.82
CA ILE A 73 7.00 4.99 -17.24
C ILE A 73 7.01 6.30 -18.03
N PRO A 74 7.84 6.41 -19.07
CA PRO A 74 7.79 7.54 -20.00
C PRO A 74 6.53 7.46 -20.88
N ILE A 75 5.98 8.62 -21.21
CA ILE A 75 4.82 8.77 -22.12
C ILE A 75 5.02 10.00 -23.02
N ASP A 76 4.26 10.08 -24.11
CA ASP A 76 4.32 11.21 -25.04
C ASP A 76 3.71 12.48 -24.41
N LYS A 77 4.59 13.42 -24.05
CA LYS A 77 4.22 14.68 -23.42
C LYS A 77 3.36 15.56 -24.32
N GLU A 78 3.64 15.64 -25.61
CA GLU A 78 2.90 16.53 -26.52
C GLU A 78 1.49 16.00 -26.75
N ARG A 79 1.33 14.67 -26.73
CA ARG A 79 0.02 14.03 -26.85
C ARG A 79 -0.79 14.03 -25.56
N HIS A 80 -0.15 13.81 -24.41
CA HIS A 80 -0.84 13.51 -23.14
C HIS A 80 -0.75 14.63 -22.11
N GLY A 81 0.08 15.64 -22.35
CA GLY A 81 0.30 16.79 -21.49
C GLY A 81 1.24 16.55 -20.31
N ALA A 82 1.74 15.32 -20.15
CA ALA A 82 2.76 14.94 -19.19
C ALA A 82 3.72 13.92 -19.82
N SER A 83 4.98 13.92 -19.40
CA SER A 83 6.04 13.03 -19.92
C SER A 83 6.19 11.71 -19.18
N TRP A 84 5.44 11.51 -18.09
CA TRP A 84 5.52 10.30 -17.27
C TRP A 84 4.17 9.91 -16.65
N CYS A 85 4.03 8.63 -16.32
CA CYS A 85 2.88 8.06 -15.60
C CYS A 85 3.36 7.03 -14.58
N ASN A 86 2.86 7.06 -13.35
CA ASN A 86 3.13 6.02 -12.35
C ASN A 86 2.42 4.70 -12.70
N GLN A 87 3.09 3.58 -12.50
CA GLN A 87 2.60 2.21 -12.64
C GLN A 87 2.48 1.53 -11.27
N GLY A 88 1.45 0.70 -11.13
CA GLY A 88 1.17 -0.06 -9.91
C GLY A 88 0.65 0.83 -8.79
N VAL A 89 1.54 1.30 -7.92
CA VAL A 89 1.16 2.22 -6.82
C VAL A 89 0.98 3.63 -7.38
N GLN A 90 -0.09 4.32 -6.98
CA GLN A 90 -0.41 5.66 -7.51
C GLN A 90 -0.78 6.68 -6.42
N GLY A 91 -1.35 6.23 -5.29
CA GLY A 91 -1.76 7.12 -4.21
C GLY A 91 -2.13 6.37 -2.93
N GLY A 92 -2.56 7.12 -1.94
CA GLY A 92 -2.96 6.63 -0.62
C GLY A 92 -3.88 7.61 0.09
N SER A 93 -4.16 7.37 1.36
CA SER A 93 -4.94 8.30 2.19
C SER A 93 -4.04 9.03 3.17
N TYR A 94 -4.60 10.04 3.83
CA TYR A 94 -3.90 10.86 4.82
C TYR A 94 -3.43 10.10 6.07
N ILE A 95 -3.76 8.81 6.22
CA ILE A 95 -3.24 7.95 7.29
C ILE A 95 -1.82 7.45 7.01
N PHE A 96 -1.25 7.74 5.83
CA PHE A 96 0.04 7.21 5.35
C PHE A 96 1.24 8.01 5.90
N HIS A 97 1.28 8.25 7.22
CA HIS A 97 2.23 9.14 7.87
C HIS A 97 3.69 8.69 7.66
N HIS A 98 3.97 7.38 7.66
CA HIS A 98 5.33 6.87 7.44
C HIS A 98 5.77 7.05 5.98
N THR A 99 4.86 6.83 5.03
CA THR A 99 5.13 7.00 3.59
C THR A 99 5.43 8.45 3.24
N VAL A 100 4.56 9.39 3.65
CA VAL A 100 4.71 10.80 3.26
C VAL A 100 5.89 11.48 3.95
N THR A 101 6.24 11.07 5.18
CA THR A 101 7.49 11.52 5.79
C THR A 101 8.71 11.03 5.02
N MET A 102 8.67 9.83 4.41
CA MET A 102 9.74 9.40 3.51
C MET A 102 9.78 10.20 2.22
N PHE A 103 8.64 10.59 1.63
CA PHE A 103 8.64 11.55 0.52
C PHE A 103 9.34 12.85 0.91
N SER A 104 8.96 13.43 2.06
CA SER A 104 9.58 14.65 2.56
C SER A 104 11.08 14.53 2.77
N ARG A 105 11.55 13.43 3.37
CA ARG A 105 12.99 13.19 3.63
C ARG A 105 13.80 13.10 2.35
N GLN A 106 13.18 12.75 1.23
CA GLN A 106 13.81 12.66 -0.09
C GLN A 106 13.53 13.90 -0.97
N GLY A 107 12.84 14.92 -0.44
CA GLY A 107 12.56 16.17 -1.17
C GLY A 107 11.36 16.11 -2.12
N TYR A 108 10.43 15.19 -1.88
CA TYR A 108 9.20 15.03 -2.67
C TYR A 108 7.95 15.22 -1.80
N HIS A 109 6.81 15.41 -2.45
CA HIS A 109 5.50 15.47 -1.80
C HIS A 109 4.44 14.73 -2.61
N ALA A 110 3.37 14.35 -1.91
CA ALA A 110 2.13 13.88 -2.52
C ALA A 110 1.15 15.06 -2.69
N ASP A 111 0.31 15.01 -3.73
CA ASP A 111 -0.71 16.04 -3.99
C ASP A 111 -2.10 15.59 -3.55
N PRO A 112 -2.95 16.49 -3.04
CA PRO A 112 -4.31 16.13 -2.65
C PRO A 112 -5.18 15.89 -3.87
N CYS A 113 -6.11 14.94 -3.78
CA CYS A 113 -7.21 14.78 -4.74
C CYS A 113 -8.49 14.29 -4.04
N ASN A 114 -9.64 14.56 -4.66
CA ASN A 114 -10.93 14.08 -4.20
C ASN A 114 -11.42 12.97 -5.14
N LEU A 115 -11.51 11.75 -4.62
CA LEU A 115 -11.74 10.59 -5.47
C LEU A 115 -13.17 10.54 -6.03
N HIS A 116 -13.28 10.45 -7.36
CA HIS A 116 -14.50 10.15 -8.08
C HIS A 116 -14.42 8.73 -8.66
N VAL A 117 -15.49 7.96 -8.53
CA VAL A 117 -15.56 6.59 -9.09
C VAL A 117 -16.65 6.45 -10.14
N SER A 118 -16.55 5.42 -10.98
CA SER A 118 -17.57 5.02 -11.95
C SER A 118 -17.67 3.51 -12.01
N PHE A 119 -18.71 2.94 -11.39
CA PHE A 119 -18.86 1.48 -11.28
C PHE A 119 -20.06 0.99 -12.07
N GLY A 120 -19.86 -0.11 -12.80
CA GLY A 120 -20.84 -0.66 -13.73
C GLY A 120 -21.00 0.18 -15.00
N LYS A 121 -21.91 -0.28 -15.85
CA LYS A 121 -22.26 0.36 -17.13
C LYS A 121 -23.77 0.37 -17.33
N ASP A 122 -24.29 1.36 -18.06
CA ASP A 122 -25.69 1.49 -18.41
C ASP A 122 -26.61 1.33 -17.18
N GLU A 123 -27.54 0.35 -17.19
CA GLU A 123 -28.47 0.14 -16.08
C GLU A 123 -27.81 -0.26 -14.75
N THR A 124 -26.56 -0.72 -14.79
CA THR A 124 -25.78 -1.09 -13.59
C THR A 124 -24.81 0.00 -13.15
N PHE A 125 -24.86 1.17 -13.78
CA PHE A 125 -24.00 2.29 -13.45
C PHE A 125 -24.37 2.94 -12.12
N TRP A 126 -23.37 3.19 -11.28
CA TRP A 126 -23.46 4.07 -10.13
C TRP A 126 -22.10 4.70 -9.79
N ASN A 127 -22.15 5.78 -9.01
CA ASN A 127 -20.96 6.54 -8.62
C ASN A 127 -21.16 7.21 -7.25
N ASN A 128 -20.13 7.89 -6.75
CA ASN A 128 -20.17 8.62 -5.47
C ASN A 128 -20.53 10.11 -5.60
N VAL A 129 -20.57 10.66 -6.81
CA VAL A 129 -20.79 12.09 -7.07
C VAL A 129 -22.29 12.42 -7.12
N PHE A 130 -23.10 11.57 -7.76
CA PHE A 130 -24.56 11.75 -7.91
C PHE A 130 -25.33 10.42 -7.85
N PRO A 131 -26.63 10.43 -7.50
CA PRO A 131 -27.45 9.22 -7.49
C PRO A 131 -27.82 8.76 -8.91
N THR A 132 -27.91 7.44 -9.08
CA THR A 132 -28.32 6.81 -10.35
C THR A 132 -29.56 5.93 -10.18
N GLN A 133 -30.17 5.53 -11.30
CA GLN A 133 -31.32 4.61 -11.32
C GLN A 133 -31.06 3.28 -10.60
N LEU A 134 -29.83 2.76 -10.61
CA LEU A 134 -29.48 1.53 -9.88
C LEU A 134 -29.71 1.69 -8.38
N LEU A 135 -29.34 2.84 -7.81
CA LEU A 135 -29.50 3.10 -6.37
C LEU A 135 -30.97 3.26 -5.97
N VAL A 136 -31.82 3.74 -6.88
CA VAL A 136 -33.28 3.76 -6.71
C VAL A 136 -33.82 2.32 -6.72
N ARG A 137 -33.41 1.50 -7.68
CA ARG A 137 -33.82 0.07 -7.77
C ARG A 137 -33.51 -0.69 -6.46
N HIS A 138 -32.39 -0.36 -5.82
CA HIS A 138 -31.94 -1.00 -4.58
C HIS A 138 -32.18 -0.18 -3.30
N GLU A 139 -33.06 0.83 -3.29
CA GLU A 139 -33.24 1.74 -2.14
C GLU A 139 -33.46 1.02 -0.79
N LYS A 140 -34.20 -0.08 -0.79
CA LYS A 140 -34.49 -0.89 0.42
C LYS A 140 -33.23 -1.56 0.94
N GLU A 141 -32.38 -2.05 0.04
CA GLU A 141 -31.12 -2.68 0.38
C GLU A 141 -30.10 -1.65 0.87
N VAL A 142 -30.04 -0.47 0.25
CA VAL A 142 -29.22 0.67 0.72
C VAL A 142 -29.57 1.03 2.17
N ARG A 143 -30.86 1.20 2.48
CA ARG A 143 -31.30 1.51 3.85
C ARG A 143 -30.96 0.37 4.82
N ARG A 144 -31.21 -0.88 4.43
CA ARG A 144 -30.87 -2.07 5.23
C ARG A 144 -29.36 -2.17 5.50
N LEU A 145 -28.52 -1.85 4.51
CA LEU A 145 -27.06 -1.87 4.64
C LEU A 145 -26.60 -1.01 5.82
N THR A 146 -27.15 0.20 5.98
CA THR A 146 -26.77 1.07 7.12
C THR A 146 -27.15 0.49 8.49
N THR A 147 -28.19 -0.33 8.56
CA THR A 147 -28.58 -1.05 9.79
C THR A 147 -27.67 -2.25 10.02
N VAL A 148 -27.34 -3.00 8.96
CA VAL A 148 -26.41 -4.14 9.02
C VAL A 148 -25.00 -3.69 9.43
N LEU A 149 -24.51 -2.56 8.91
CA LEU A 149 -23.22 -1.99 9.32
C LEU A 149 -23.16 -1.70 10.82
N LYS A 150 -24.23 -1.12 11.40
CA LYS A 150 -24.34 -0.90 12.85
C LYS A 150 -24.35 -2.21 13.64
N PHE A 151 -25.09 -3.21 13.14
CA PHE A 151 -25.12 -4.53 13.74
C PHE A 151 -23.74 -5.20 13.72
N MET A 152 -23.07 -5.18 12.57
CA MET A 152 -21.72 -5.72 12.42
C MET A 152 -20.74 -5.01 13.36
N ARG A 153 -20.87 -3.70 13.57
CA ARG A 153 -20.07 -2.95 14.53
C ARG A 153 -20.29 -3.43 15.98
N TRP A 154 -21.52 -3.70 16.38
CA TRP A 154 -21.83 -4.19 17.73
C TRP A 154 -21.35 -5.61 17.99
N PHE A 155 -21.30 -6.45 16.95
CA PHE A 155 -20.89 -7.86 17.03
C PHE A 155 -19.58 -8.13 16.29
N GLU A 156 -18.65 -7.17 16.31
CA GLU A 156 -17.46 -7.15 15.44
C GLU A 156 -16.61 -8.43 15.47
N ILE A 157 -16.49 -9.07 16.64
CA ILE A 157 -15.71 -10.32 16.80
C ILE A 157 -16.29 -11.45 15.94
N PHE A 158 -17.61 -11.53 15.81
CA PHE A 158 -18.28 -12.55 15.00
C PHE A 158 -18.03 -12.33 13.50
N PHE A 159 -17.97 -11.07 13.06
CA PHE A 159 -17.76 -10.69 11.66
C PHE A 159 -16.30 -10.51 11.27
N ALA A 160 -15.37 -10.60 12.24
CA ALA A 160 -13.96 -10.30 12.05
C ALA A 160 -13.27 -11.16 10.99
N LEU A 161 -13.74 -12.40 10.76
CA LEU A 161 -13.15 -13.35 9.81
C LEU A 161 -14.18 -13.94 8.83
N LEU A 162 -15.46 -13.55 8.92
CA LEU A 162 -16.46 -14.07 8.00
C LEU A 162 -16.27 -13.47 6.60
N PRO A 163 -16.28 -14.29 5.52
CA PRO A 163 -16.22 -13.79 4.16
C PRO A 163 -17.35 -12.80 3.85
N LEU A 164 -17.03 -11.71 3.17
CA LEU A 164 -17.95 -10.64 2.83
C LEU A 164 -19.19 -11.14 2.09
N LYS A 165 -18.99 -11.95 1.03
CA LYS A 165 -20.11 -12.48 0.24
C LYS A 165 -21.03 -13.39 1.06
N LEU A 166 -20.47 -14.13 2.03
CA LEU A 166 -21.26 -14.94 2.95
C LEU A 166 -22.14 -14.07 3.86
N VAL A 167 -21.59 -12.99 4.43
CA VAL A 167 -22.35 -12.07 5.29
C VAL A 167 -23.50 -11.43 4.53
N PHE A 168 -23.26 -10.97 3.31
CA PHE A 168 -24.31 -10.39 2.47
C PHE A 168 -25.44 -11.38 2.16
N LYS A 169 -25.09 -12.65 1.88
CA LYS A 169 -26.06 -13.72 1.72
C LYS A 169 -26.88 -13.98 3.00
N LEU A 170 -26.23 -14.02 4.16
CA LEU A 170 -26.90 -14.23 5.46
C LEU A 170 -27.90 -13.10 5.81
N PHE A 171 -27.60 -11.87 5.41
CA PHE A 171 -28.50 -10.73 5.57
C PHE A 171 -29.48 -10.51 4.41
N LEU A 172 -29.61 -11.50 3.52
CA LEU A 172 -30.56 -11.54 2.41
C LEU A 172 -30.41 -10.37 1.42
N PHE A 173 -29.18 -9.95 1.15
CA PHE A 173 -28.88 -9.04 0.03
C PHE A 173 -28.99 -9.77 -1.31
N SER A 174 -29.50 -9.08 -2.32
CA SER A 174 -29.61 -9.62 -3.68
C SER A 174 -28.22 -9.86 -4.28
N GLU A 175 -28.12 -10.82 -5.21
CA GLU A 175 -26.88 -11.02 -5.97
C GLU A 175 -26.54 -9.78 -6.80
N GLU A 176 -27.53 -9.06 -7.33
CA GLU A 176 -27.28 -7.79 -8.04
C GLU A 176 -26.63 -6.78 -7.11
N PHE A 177 -27.25 -6.44 -5.97
CA PHE A 177 -26.67 -5.49 -5.01
C PHE A 177 -25.28 -5.89 -4.52
N THR A 178 -25.09 -7.19 -4.23
CA THR A 178 -23.82 -7.70 -3.74
C THR A 178 -22.72 -7.52 -4.79
N ASN A 179 -22.98 -7.94 -6.03
CA ASN A 179 -21.97 -7.98 -7.08
C ASN A 179 -21.77 -6.61 -7.77
N THR A 180 -22.78 -5.76 -7.86
CA THR A 180 -22.67 -4.45 -8.55
C THR A 180 -22.32 -3.29 -7.62
N ILE A 181 -22.62 -3.39 -6.32
CA ILE A 181 -22.39 -2.30 -5.35
C ILE A 181 -21.38 -2.71 -4.28
N ALA A 182 -21.68 -3.75 -3.49
CA ALA A 182 -20.90 -4.05 -2.28
C ALA A 182 -19.48 -4.56 -2.56
N LEU A 183 -19.33 -5.49 -3.51
CA LEU A 183 -18.01 -6.00 -3.89
C LEU A 183 -17.14 -4.91 -4.55
N PRO A 184 -17.63 -4.12 -5.54
CA PRO A 184 -16.86 -3.01 -6.11
C PRO A 184 -16.40 -1.97 -5.07
N MET A 185 -17.26 -1.59 -4.11
CA MET A 185 -16.89 -0.71 -3.00
C MET A 185 -15.69 -1.21 -2.20
N THR A 186 -15.59 -2.53 -2.02
CA THR A 186 -14.52 -3.16 -1.23
C THR A 186 -13.25 -3.34 -2.06
N ALA A 187 -13.40 -3.70 -3.33
CA ALA A 187 -12.28 -4.04 -4.23
C ALA A 187 -11.31 -2.87 -4.43
N LEU A 188 -11.83 -1.64 -4.62
CA LEU A 188 -11.04 -0.42 -4.86
C LEU A 188 -9.95 -0.19 -3.81
N PHE A 189 -10.31 -0.07 -2.54
CA PHE A 189 -9.37 0.40 -1.51
C PHE A 189 -8.49 -0.69 -0.93
N LEU A 190 -8.89 -1.95 -1.09
CA LEU A 190 -8.09 -3.07 -0.62
C LEU A 190 -7.23 -3.65 -1.74
N GLY A 191 -7.46 -3.32 -3.02
CA GLY A 191 -6.71 -3.93 -4.13
C GLY A 191 -6.84 -5.46 -4.14
N THR A 192 -8.01 -5.97 -3.73
CA THR A 192 -8.29 -7.41 -3.56
C THR A 192 -8.81 -8.06 -4.84
N GLY A 193 -9.25 -7.26 -5.82
CA GLY A 193 -9.67 -7.73 -7.12
C GLY A 193 -10.73 -8.85 -7.02
N ASN A 194 -10.53 -9.95 -7.75
CA ASN A 194 -11.46 -11.08 -7.73
C ASN A 194 -11.34 -11.97 -6.47
N ALA A 195 -10.55 -11.59 -5.46
CA ALA A 195 -10.55 -12.19 -4.13
C ALA A 195 -11.48 -11.46 -3.15
N THR A 196 -12.06 -10.31 -3.54
CA THR A 196 -12.97 -9.51 -2.71
C THR A 196 -14.09 -10.31 -2.03
N PRO A 197 -14.75 -11.31 -2.67
CA PRO A 197 -15.78 -12.11 -2.00
C PRO A 197 -15.30 -12.81 -0.71
N GLU A 198 -14.01 -13.13 -0.63
CA GLU A 198 -13.37 -13.81 0.51
C GLU A 198 -12.79 -12.84 1.55
N VAL A 199 -12.82 -11.54 1.32
CA VAL A 199 -12.32 -10.53 2.27
C VAL A 199 -13.16 -10.59 3.56
N PRO A 200 -12.56 -10.45 4.75
CA PRO A 200 -13.33 -10.35 5.98
C PRO A 200 -14.34 -9.20 5.95
N ALA A 201 -15.59 -9.48 6.30
CA ALA A 201 -16.67 -8.51 6.27
C ALA A 201 -16.41 -7.29 7.16
N ILE A 202 -15.62 -7.46 8.23
CA ILE A 202 -15.18 -6.34 9.08
C ILE A 202 -14.40 -5.27 8.29
N MET A 203 -13.65 -5.64 7.24
CA MET A 203 -12.91 -4.66 6.43
C MET A 203 -13.86 -3.74 5.66
N PHE A 204 -14.89 -4.32 5.03
CA PHE A 204 -15.93 -3.55 4.38
C PHE A 204 -16.70 -2.68 5.38
N GLU A 205 -17.04 -3.23 6.54
CA GLU A 205 -17.69 -2.44 7.59
C GLU A 205 -16.85 -1.23 8.00
N ARG A 206 -15.54 -1.41 8.22
CA ARG A 206 -14.65 -0.33 8.60
C ARG A 206 -14.48 0.72 7.50
N LEU A 207 -14.51 0.32 6.22
CA LEU A 207 -14.51 1.27 5.11
C LEU A 207 -15.71 2.23 5.18
N CYS A 208 -16.86 1.75 5.65
CA CYS A 208 -18.10 2.53 5.71
C CYS A 208 -18.35 3.23 7.06
N THR A 209 -17.80 2.74 8.16
CA THR A 209 -18.12 3.21 9.52
C THR A 209 -16.96 3.86 10.26
N SER A 210 -15.72 3.73 9.77
CA SER A 210 -14.55 4.28 10.46
C SER A 210 -14.34 5.76 10.10
N PRO A 211 -14.47 6.71 11.05
CA PRO A 211 -14.20 8.13 10.79
C PRO A 211 -12.71 8.46 10.57
N THR A 212 -11.81 7.49 10.74
CA THR A 212 -10.35 7.73 10.65
C THR A 212 -9.74 7.24 9.33
N TYR A 213 -10.14 6.06 8.86
CA TYR A 213 -9.62 5.47 7.61
C TYR A 213 -10.72 4.93 6.70
N GLY A 214 -12.00 5.11 7.09
CA GLY A 214 -13.12 4.65 6.31
C GLY A 214 -13.29 5.54 5.09
N MET A 215 -12.85 5.04 3.94
CA MET A 215 -12.92 5.81 2.69
C MET A 215 -14.36 6.07 2.23
N TRP A 216 -15.31 5.24 2.66
CA TRP A 216 -16.75 5.41 2.43
C TRP A 216 -17.49 5.98 3.64
N TYR A 217 -16.76 6.56 4.60
CA TYR A 217 -17.36 7.14 5.79
C TYR A 217 -17.87 8.57 5.52
N PRO A 218 -19.07 8.93 6.03
CA PRO A 218 -20.07 8.02 6.60
C PRO A 218 -20.88 7.31 5.51
N SER A 219 -21.37 6.10 5.80
CA SER A 219 -22.35 5.43 4.94
C SER A 219 -23.60 6.28 4.72
N ASP A 220 -24.15 6.27 3.50
CA ASP A 220 -25.33 7.04 3.13
C ASP A 220 -26.57 6.14 2.96
N ARG A 221 -27.68 6.52 3.60
CA ARG A 221 -28.98 5.82 3.50
C ARG A 221 -29.70 6.05 2.18
N ASN A 222 -29.29 7.07 1.43
CA ASN A 222 -29.87 7.46 0.16
C ASN A 222 -29.13 6.85 -1.03
N THR A 223 -27.79 6.90 -1.04
CA THR A 223 -27.01 6.55 -2.24
C THR A 223 -25.84 5.60 -1.99
N VAL A 224 -25.87 4.83 -0.89
CA VAL A 224 -24.75 4.05 -0.28
C VAL A 224 -23.56 4.90 0.19
N ILE A 225 -23.13 5.86 -0.62
CA ILE A 225 -22.09 6.85 -0.35
C ILE A 225 -22.44 8.17 -1.04
N SER A 226 -21.99 9.28 -0.47
CA SER A 226 -22.11 10.63 -1.05
C SER A 226 -20.86 11.49 -0.86
N ASN A 227 -19.83 10.93 -0.22
CA ASN A 227 -18.55 11.60 -0.02
C ASN A 227 -17.66 11.45 -1.26
N LYS A 228 -16.78 12.44 -1.45
CA LYS A 228 -15.63 12.36 -2.36
C LYS A 228 -14.42 12.14 -1.47
N PRO A 229 -13.95 10.90 -1.28
CA PRO A 229 -12.98 10.61 -0.25
C PRO A 229 -11.66 11.36 -0.51
N PRO A 230 -11.12 12.07 0.50
CA PRO A 230 -9.86 12.79 0.33
C PRO A 230 -8.71 11.80 0.25
N MET A 231 -7.91 11.93 -0.80
CA MET A 231 -6.78 11.07 -1.13
C MET A 231 -5.55 11.93 -1.38
N ILE A 232 -4.39 11.27 -1.36
CA ILE A 232 -3.12 11.85 -1.78
C ILE A 232 -2.53 11.02 -2.93
N VAL A 233 -1.96 11.72 -3.90
CA VAL A 233 -1.40 11.17 -5.14
C VAL A 233 0.11 11.28 -5.07
N PHE A 234 0.79 10.18 -5.35
CA PHE A 234 2.22 10.06 -5.10
C PHE A 234 3.08 10.73 -6.18
N PRO A 235 4.31 11.17 -5.82
CA PRO A 235 5.24 11.81 -6.77
C PRO A 235 5.70 10.81 -7.85
N LYS A 236 6.52 11.29 -8.78
CA LYS A 236 7.18 10.45 -9.79
C LYS A 236 8.08 9.40 -9.14
N PHE A 237 7.60 8.17 -9.05
CA PHE A 237 8.25 7.10 -8.29
C PHE A 237 9.66 6.77 -8.76
N SER A 238 9.91 6.74 -10.07
CA SER A 238 11.24 6.43 -10.59
C SER A 238 12.30 7.44 -10.10
N GLU A 239 11.94 8.71 -9.97
CA GLU A 239 12.84 9.74 -9.45
C GLU A 239 12.94 9.70 -7.92
N PHE A 240 11.80 9.55 -7.22
CA PHE A 240 11.79 9.41 -5.77
C PHE A 240 12.68 8.26 -5.29
N TYR A 241 12.51 7.07 -5.87
CA TYR A 241 13.29 5.90 -5.47
C TYR A 241 14.76 5.98 -5.90
N GLU A 242 15.07 6.63 -7.02
CA GLU A 242 16.46 6.86 -7.42
C GLU A 242 17.16 7.88 -6.51
N THR A 243 16.46 8.95 -6.11
CA THR A 243 16.97 9.90 -5.10
C THR A 243 17.20 9.19 -3.77
N TRP A 244 16.25 8.36 -3.33
CA TRP A 244 16.41 7.57 -2.12
C TRP A 244 17.57 6.57 -2.21
N ARG A 245 17.77 5.92 -3.36
CA ARG A 245 18.93 5.04 -3.58
C ARG A 245 20.25 5.79 -3.44
N LYS A 246 20.36 6.98 -4.04
CA LYS A 246 21.56 7.83 -3.94
C LYS A 246 21.82 8.28 -2.51
N ASP A 247 20.77 8.66 -1.78
CA ASP A 247 20.84 8.98 -0.35
C ASP A 247 21.37 7.80 0.48
N LEU A 248 20.85 6.58 0.27
CA LEU A 248 21.38 5.37 0.92
C LEU A 248 22.87 5.13 0.63
N VAL A 249 23.28 5.25 -0.64
CA VAL A 249 24.70 5.09 -1.02
C VAL A 249 25.57 6.14 -0.34
N SER A 250 25.10 7.39 -0.26
CA SER A 250 25.81 8.48 0.42
C SER A 250 25.99 8.24 1.93
N ARG A 251 25.11 7.43 2.53
CA ARG A 251 25.16 7.00 3.94
C ARG A 251 26.01 5.74 4.15
N GLY A 252 26.64 5.22 3.10
CA GLY A 252 27.51 4.05 3.16
C GLY A 252 26.78 2.71 3.02
N VAL A 253 25.51 2.69 2.59
CA VAL A 253 24.82 1.44 2.24
C VAL A 253 25.35 0.91 0.91
N THR A 254 25.71 -0.37 0.87
CA THR A 254 26.06 -1.03 -0.40
C THR A 254 24.78 -1.43 -1.13
N VAL A 255 24.44 -0.76 -2.22
CA VAL A 255 23.27 -1.10 -3.05
C VAL A 255 23.70 -1.86 -4.30
N ARG A 256 23.14 -3.07 -4.50
CA ARG A 256 23.40 -3.90 -5.70
C ARG A 256 22.10 -4.31 -6.36
N LEU A 257 21.77 -3.60 -7.43
CA LEU A 257 20.66 -3.96 -8.31
C LEU A 257 21.09 -5.10 -9.24
N SER A 258 20.14 -5.72 -9.95
CA SER A 258 20.41 -6.86 -10.82
C SER A 258 21.20 -7.97 -10.12
N THR A 259 20.88 -8.24 -8.86
CA THR A 259 21.52 -9.22 -7.97
C THR A 259 20.44 -10.05 -7.26
N GLU A 260 20.26 -11.30 -7.70
CA GLU A 260 19.22 -12.20 -7.21
C GLU A 260 19.71 -13.02 -6.00
N LEU A 261 18.93 -13.04 -4.92
CA LEU A 261 19.06 -14.07 -3.88
C LEU A 261 18.46 -15.38 -4.38
N THR A 262 19.28 -16.39 -4.57
CA THR A 262 18.84 -17.70 -5.08
C THR A 262 18.55 -18.71 -3.96
N GLU A 263 19.36 -18.69 -2.89
CA GLU A 263 19.24 -19.64 -1.78
C GLU A 263 19.81 -19.06 -0.48
N ILE A 264 19.15 -19.33 0.65
CA ILE A 264 19.69 -19.17 1.99
C ILE A 264 20.22 -20.53 2.43
N VAL A 265 21.54 -20.70 2.39
CA VAL A 265 22.23 -21.96 2.66
C VAL A 265 22.27 -22.27 4.15
N GLN A 266 22.47 -21.22 4.96
CA GLN A 266 22.58 -21.34 6.41
C GLN A 266 21.95 -20.13 7.09
N ARG A 267 21.31 -20.36 8.24
CA ARG A 267 20.85 -19.31 9.17
C ARG A 267 20.76 -19.88 10.58
N ASN A 268 21.80 -19.69 11.38
CA ASN A 268 21.89 -20.24 12.74
C ASN A 268 22.78 -19.34 13.60
N LYS A 269 23.20 -19.81 14.78
CA LYS A 269 24.05 -19.04 15.70
C LYS A 269 25.37 -18.52 15.10
N LYS A 270 25.80 -19.05 13.95
CA LYS A 270 26.99 -18.62 13.20
C LYS A 270 26.65 -17.58 12.11
N GLY A 271 25.46 -16.98 12.14
CA GLY A 271 24.98 -16.03 11.15
C GLY A 271 24.30 -16.70 9.95
N VAL A 272 24.25 -15.94 8.86
CA VAL A 272 23.54 -16.25 7.61
C VAL A 272 24.55 -16.43 6.47
N VAL A 273 24.36 -17.48 5.67
CA VAL A 273 25.09 -17.70 4.42
C VAL A 273 24.09 -17.76 3.28
N VAL A 274 24.31 -16.94 2.25
CA VAL A 274 23.42 -16.81 1.09
C VAL A 274 24.17 -17.09 -0.20
N LYS A 275 23.42 -17.48 -1.23
CA LYS A 275 23.88 -17.59 -2.60
C LYS A 275 23.25 -16.50 -3.46
N LEU A 276 24.09 -15.69 -4.08
CA LEU A 276 23.68 -14.59 -4.93
C LEU A 276 24.12 -14.83 -6.36
N LYS A 277 23.31 -14.34 -7.30
CA LYS A 277 23.57 -14.48 -8.74
C LYS A 277 23.38 -13.13 -9.42
N PRO A 278 24.31 -12.70 -10.29
CA PRO A 278 24.10 -11.50 -11.10
C PRO A 278 22.97 -11.75 -12.12
N ARG A 279 22.24 -10.70 -12.43
CA ARG A 279 21.19 -10.67 -13.45
C ARG A 279 21.60 -9.74 -14.59
N THR A 280 21.20 -10.06 -15.80
CA THR A 280 21.40 -9.18 -16.96
C THR A 280 20.32 -8.10 -16.94
N PRO A 281 20.67 -6.80 -16.84
CA PRO A 281 19.70 -5.72 -16.92
C PRO A 281 18.95 -5.71 -18.25
N MET A 282 17.62 -5.61 -18.20
CA MET A 282 16.77 -5.43 -19.38
C MET A 282 16.64 -3.94 -19.76
N PRO A 283 16.34 -3.59 -21.02
CA PRO A 283 16.19 -2.19 -21.44
C PRO A 283 15.12 -1.40 -20.67
N ASP A 284 14.10 -2.08 -20.15
CA ASP A 284 13.05 -1.49 -19.32
C ASP A 284 13.30 -1.69 -17.82
N HIS A 285 14.50 -2.14 -17.45
CA HIS A 285 14.96 -2.45 -16.10
C HIS A 285 14.21 -3.58 -15.37
N HIS A 286 13.25 -4.25 -16.03
CA HIS A 286 12.48 -5.35 -15.46
C HIS A 286 13.11 -6.69 -15.84
N ASN A 287 14.04 -7.14 -15.02
CA ASN A 287 14.70 -8.43 -15.23
C ASN A 287 13.68 -9.58 -15.06
N PRO A 288 13.59 -10.52 -16.02
CA PRO A 288 12.61 -11.59 -15.96
C PRO A 288 12.91 -12.57 -14.82
N ASN A 289 11.85 -13.03 -14.16
CA ASN A 289 11.93 -14.09 -13.16
C ASN A 289 12.62 -15.33 -13.75
N GLY A 290 13.61 -15.88 -13.03
CA GLY A 290 14.30 -17.10 -13.44
C GLY A 290 15.26 -16.99 -14.63
N GLY A 291 15.47 -15.80 -15.20
CA GLY A 291 16.50 -15.60 -16.23
C GLY A 291 17.93 -15.84 -15.73
N ASP A 292 18.90 -15.75 -16.65
CA ASP A 292 20.33 -16.00 -16.40
C ASP A 292 20.61 -17.34 -15.68
N PRO A 293 20.09 -18.48 -16.15
CA PRO A 293 20.20 -19.77 -15.44
C PRO A 293 21.66 -20.22 -15.22
N ASP A 294 22.55 -19.86 -16.14
CA ASP A 294 23.96 -20.26 -16.13
C ASP A 294 24.89 -19.22 -15.48
N ALA A 295 24.35 -18.12 -14.95
CA ALA A 295 25.16 -17.10 -14.31
C ALA A 295 25.84 -17.64 -13.03
N PRO A 296 27.10 -17.26 -12.77
CA PRO A 296 27.86 -17.79 -11.65
C PRO A 296 27.22 -17.39 -10.33
N VAL A 297 27.09 -18.36 -9.43
CA VAL A 297 26.51 -18.16 -8.10
C VAL A 297 27.63 -17.99 -7.08
N GLY A 298 27.63 -16.86 -6.37
CA GLY A 298 28.58 -16.55 -5.31
C GLY A 298 27.99 -16.74 -3.92
N GLU A 299 28.79 -17.25 -2.98
CA GLU A 299 28.39 -17.33 -1.57
C GLU A 299 28.87 -16.13 -0.77
N GLU A 300 27.98 -15.57 0.05
CA GLU A 300 28.26 -14.44 0.92
C GLU A 300 27.75 -14.69 2.35
N LYS A 301 28.40 -14.07 3.34
CA LYS A 301 28.10 -14.22 4.76
C LYS A 301 27.66 -12.92 5.39
N TYR A 302 26.60 -12.99 6.18
CA TYR A 302 26.00 -11.87 6.91
C TYR A 302 25.65 -12.32 8.34
N ASP A 303 25.42 -11.36 9.24
CA ASP A 303 24.97 -11.65 10.59
C ASP A 303 23.44 -11.77 10.65
N GLU A 304 22.74 -10.96 9.85
CA GLU A 304 21.29 -10.91 9.80
C GLU A 304 20.80 -10.74 8.36
N ILE A 305 19.60 -11.24 8.09
CA ILE A 305 18.89 -11.04 6.83
C ILE A 305 17.48 -10.48 7.07
N VAL A 306 17.08 -9.51 6.25
CA VAL A 306 15.71 -9.01 6.17
C VAL A 306 15.18 -9.30 4.76
N LEU A 307 14.17 -10.16 4.70
CA LEU A 307 13.51 -10.53 3.45
C LEU A 307 12.38 -9.53 3.18
N CYS A 308 12.63 -8.63 2.23
CA CYS A 308 11.70 -7.62 1.75
C CYS A 308 11.09 -7.99 0.39
N CYS A 309 10.80 -9.27 0.21
CA CYS A 309 10.19 -9.87 -0.98
C CYS A 309 8.84 -10.52 -0.65
N LEU A 310 8.15 -11.05 -1.67
CA LEU A 310 6.87 -11.75 -1.50
C LEU A 310 7.01 -13.02 -0.66
N ALA A 311 5.93 -13.44 0.01
CA ALA A 311 5.95 -14.55 0.96
C ALA A 311 6.37 -15.89 0.32
N ASP A 312 5.94 -16.13 -0.91
CA ASP A 312 6.28 -17.30 -1.70
C ASP A 312 7.75 -17.29 -2.16
N THR A 313 8.26 -16.12 -2.58
CA THR A 313 9.67 -15.88 -2.87
C THR A 313 10.52 -16.15 -1.62
N ALA A 314 10.11 -15.59 -0.47
CA ALA A 314 10.78 -15.82 0.81
C ALA A 314 10.80 -17.31 1.18
N LYS A 315 9.67 -18.02 1.02
CA LYS A 315 9.58 -19.47 1.24
C LYS A 315 10.50 -20.25 0.31
N LYS A 316 10.60 -19.86 -0.97
CA LYS A 316 11.46 -20.47 -1.98
C LYS A 316 12.93 -20.34 -1.60
N VAL A 317 13.42 -19.13 -1.33
CA VAL A 317 14.83 -18.88 -1.03
C VAL A 317 15.26 -19.46 0.32
N LEU A 318 14.35 -19.53 1.31
CA LEU A 318 14.63 -20.24 2.58
C LEU A 318 14.85 -21.75 2.34
N GLY A 319 14.19 -22.34 1.35
CA GLY A 319 14.43 -23.71 0.89
C GLY A 319 14.51 -24.74 2.03
N LYS A 320 15.65 -25.42 2.13
CA LYS A 320 15.90 -26.46 3.14
C LYS A 320 16.06 -25.89 4.55
N THR A 321 16.45 -24.63 4.69
CA THR A 321 16.61 -24.00 6.01
C THR A 321 15.27 -23.61 6.61
N ALA A 322 14.19 -23.48 5.82
CA ALA A 322 12.86 -23.11 6.30
C ALA A 322 12.35 -24.09 7.38
N THR A 323 11.95 -23.55 8.54
CA THR A 323 11.27 -24.30 9.60
C THR A 323 9.87 -24.72 9.13
N TRP A 324 9.28 -25.70 9.81
CA TRP A 324 7.90 -26.11 9.53
C TRP A 324 6.90 -24.95 9.67
N LYS A 325 7.09 -24.08 10.68
CA LYS A 325 6.24 -22.90 10.89
C LYS A 325 6.33 -21.92 9.72
N GLU A 326 7.55 -21.59 9.27
CA GLU A 326 7.74 -20.71 8.12
C GLU A 326 7.13 -21.30 6.85
N LYS A 327 7.36 -22.59 6.56
CA LYS A 327 6.76 -23.25 5.39
C LYS A 327 5.23 -23.17 5.39
N LYS A 328 4.61 -23.34 6.56
CA LYS A 328 3.16 -23.29 6.73
C LYS A 328 2.62 -21.86 6.59
N VAL A 329 3.20 -20.91 7.31
CA VAL A 329 2.73 -19.51 7.34
C VAL A 329 2.96 -18.83 6.00
N LEU A 330 4.19 -18.86 5.47
CA LEU A 330 4.51 -18.26 4.18
C LEU A 330 3.76 -18.95 3.03
N GLY A 331 3.53 -20.26 3.15
CA GLY A 331 2.75 -21.04 2.18
C GLY A 331 1.24 -20.81 2.25
N SER A 332 0.73 -20.07 3.24
CA SER A 332 -0.69 -19.75 3.38
C SER A 332 -1.07 -18.41 2.75
N ALA A 333 -0.08 -17.59 2.37
CA ALA A 333 -0.32 -16.41 1.55
C ALA A 333 -0.75 -16.84 0.15
N LYS A 334 -1.85 -16.25 -0.35
CA LYS A 334 -2.39 -16.50 -1.68
C LYS A 334 -2.02 -15.32 -2.59
N PHE A 335 -1.78 -15.62 -3.85
CA PHE A 335 -1.44 -14.62 -4.86
C PHE A 335 -2.28 -14.80 -6.12
N SER A 336 -2.38 -13.73 -6.90
CA SER A 336 -3.04 -13.68 -8.20
C SER A 336 -2.08 -13.08 -9.21
N ASP A 337 -1.99 -13.67 -10.39
CA ASP A 337 -1.27 -13.09 -11.51
C ASP A 337 -2.21 -12.18 -12.29
N ASP A 338 -1.98 -10.88 -12.16
CA ASP A 338 -2.78 -9.82 -12.77
C ASP A 338 -1.94 -9.14 -13.86
N ILE A 339 -2.59 -8.57 -14.88
CA ILE A 339 -1.92 -7.75 -15.90
C ILE A 339 -2.53 -6.36 -15.93
N THR A 340 -1.68 -5.34 -15.87
CA THR A 340 -2.07 -3.95 -16.20
C THR A 340 -1.66 -3.66 -17.62
N ILE A 341 -2.62 -3.22 -18.42
CA ILE A 341 -2.39 -2.66 -19.75
C ILE A 341 -2.55 -1.15 -19.63
N THR A 342 -1.48 -0.42 -19.88
CA THR A 342 -1.51 1.04 -20.01
C THR A 342 -1.78 1.39 -21.46
N HIS A 343 -2.82 2.17 -21.73
CA HIS A 343 -3.24 2.52 -23.08
C HIS A 343 -3.86 3.92 -23.14
N ASN A 344 -4.07 4.42 -24.35
CA ASN A 344 -4.86 5.64 -24.63
C ASN A 344 -6.08 5.36 -25.53
N ASP A 345 -6.55 4.11 -25.52
CA ASP A 345 -7.73 3.69 -26.28
C ASP A 345 -9.03 4.22 -25.65
N SER A 346 -9.44 5.42 -26.06
CA SER A 346 -10.68 6.04 -25.60
C SER A 346 -11.94 5.33 -26.10
N ASP A 347 -11.87 4.57 -27.20
CA ASP A 347 -13.02 3.86 -27.75
C ASP A 347 -13.31 2.62 -26.91
N TYR A 348 -12.28 1.91 -26.47
CA TYR A 348 -12.38 0.88 -25.43
C TYR A 348 -13.07 1.44 -24.18
N MET A 349 -12.62 2.61 -23.71
CA MET A 349 -13.19 3.23 -22.51
C MET A 349 -14.66 3.62 -22.69
N LYS A 350 -15.04 4.21 -23.83
CA LYS A 350 -16.45 4.55 -24.15
C LYS A 350 -17.32 3.29 -24.24
N LYS A 351 -16.78 2.20 -24.78
CA LYS A 351 -17.47 0.91 -24.91
C LYS A 351 -17.71 0.23 -23.57
N HIS A 352 -16.74 0.24 -22.65
CA HIS A 352 -16.79 -0.60 -21.44
C HIS A 352 -17.14 0.12 -20.15
N TYR A 353 -17.03 1.45 -20.10
CA TYR A 353 -17.22 2.24 -18.88
C TYR A 353 -18.15 3.44 -19.10
N GLU A 354 -18.64 4.02 -17.99
CA GLU A 354 -19.34 5.30 -17.99
C GLU A 354 -18.36 6.42 -17.61
N ASN A 355 -17.86 7.12 -18.63
CA ASN A 355 -16.82 8.14 -18.47
C ASN A 355 -17.38 9.54 -18.22
N PHE A 356 -18.66 9.75 -18.56
CA PHE A 356 -19.30 11.06 -18.58
C PHE A 356 -20.62 11.06 -17.80
N TYR A 357 -21.05 12.25 -17.40
CA TYR A 357 -22.37 12.42 -16.81
C TYR A 357 -23.47 12.10 -17.84
N ARG A 358 -24.53 11.40 -17.39
CA ARG A 358 -25.66 10.95 -18.21
C ARG A 358 -26.98 11.35 -17.56
N ASP A 359 -27.72 12.25 -18.22
CA ASP A 359 -29.03 12.72 -17.71
C ASP A 359 -30.07 11.60 -17.62
N ASP A 360 -29.99 10.59 -18.50
CA ASP A 360 -30.95 9.46 -18.53
C ASP A 360 -30.77 8.49 -17.35
N LEU A 361 -29.57 8.42 -16.77
CA LEU A 361 -29.26 7.56 -15.63
C LEU A 361 -29.28 8.31 -14.28
N ALA A 362 -29.19 9.64 -14.31
CA ALA A 362 -29.15 10.48 -13.13
C ALA A 362 -30.53 10.64 -12.47
N VAL A 363 -30.55 10.78 -11.14
CA VAL A 363 -31.78 10.89 -10.34
C VAL A 363 -31.77 12.17 -9.51
N ALA A 364 -32.77 13.04 -9.71
CA ALA A 364 -32.91 14.32 -8.99
C ALA A 364 -33.55 14.19 -7.60
N ASN A 365 -34.34 13.14 -7.35
CA ASN A 365 -34.94 12.88 -6.04
C ASN A 365 -34.78 11.40 -5.67
N ILE A 366 -34.18 11.13 -4.51
CA ILE A 366 -34.06 9.78 -3.96
C ILE A 366 -34.48 9.80 -2.50
N ASN A 367 -35.36 8.87 -2.09
CA ASN A 367 -35.90 8.80 -0.74
C ASN A 367 -36.52 10.11 -0.23
N GLY A 368 -37.13 10.92 -1.11
CA GLY A 368 -37.68 12.23 -0.75
C GLY A 368 -36.64 13.33 -0.53
N THR A 369 -35.36 13.07 -0.82
CA THR A 369 -34.27 14.04 -0.73
C THR A 369 -33.95 14.59 -2.13
N ASP A 370 -33.95 15.91 -2.27
CA ASP A 370 -33.50 16.59 -3.49
C ASP A 370 -31.99 16.44 -3.67
N GLN A 371 -31.55 16.21 -4.91
CA GLN A 371 -30.16 15.97 -5.31
C GLN A 371 -29.72 16.91 -6.44
N SER A 372 -30.52 17.93 -6.76
CA SER A 372 -30.29 18.86 -7.86
C SER A 372 -28.90 19.51 -7.82
N ASP A 373 -28.39 19.88 -6.64
CA ASP A 373 -27.04 20.44 -6.48
C ASP A 373 -25.93 19.47 -6.89
N ARG A 374 -26.08 18.18 -6.54
CA ARG A 374 -25.13 17.13 -6.95
C ARG A 374 -25.17 16.89 -8.45
N LEU A 375 -26.36 16.99 -9.06
CA LEU A 375 -26.50 16.89 -10.52
C LEU A 375 -25.87 18.09 -11.23
N ALA A 376 -26.10 19.30 -10.72
CA ALA A 376 -25.50 20.52 -11.27
C ALA A 376 -23.97 20.47 -11.22
N PHE A 377 -23.40 20.02 -10.09
CA PHE A 377 -21.96 19.78 -9.97
C PHE A 377 -21.46 18.71 -10.95
N ALA A 378 -22.16 17.58 -11.06
CA ALA A 378 -21.73 16.47 -11.91
C ALA A 378 -21.71 16.84 -13.41
N LYS A 379 -22.57 17.75 -13.86
CA LYS A 379 -22.61 18.21 -15.26
C LYS A 379 -21.33 18.88 -15.73
N THR A 380 -20.55 19.48 -14.82
CA THR A 380 -19.30 20.18 -15.18
C THR A 380 -18.06 19.54 -14.57
N GLU A 381 -18.18 18.89 -13.41
CA GLU A 381 -17.03 18.43 -12.62
C GLU A 381 -16.90 16.89 -12.54
N TYR A 382 -17.80 16.11 -13.15
CA TYR A 382 -17.72 14.65 -13.09
C TYR A 382 -16.54 14.11 -13.90
N ARG A 383 -15.44 13.90 -13.18
CA ARG A 383 -14.17 13.33 -13.67
C ARG A 383 -13.82 12.01 -12.95
N PRO A 384 -14.40 10.87 -13.33
CA PRO A 384 -14.08 9.60 -12.68
C PRO A 384 -12.59 9.26 -12.85
N MET A 385 -11.97 8.87 -11.73
CA MET A 385 -10.55 8.50 -11.66
C MET A 385 -10.37 6.98 -11.64
N TYR A 386 -11.40 6.26 -11.21
CA TYR A 386 -11.34 4.83 -11.01
C TYR A 386 -12.65 4.15 -11.40
N TYR A 387 -12.52 3.02 -12.09
CA TYR A 387 -13.60 2.29 -12.71
C TYR A 387 -13.59 0.84 -12.30
N ILE A 388 -14.79 0.27 -12.17
CA ILE A 388 -15.00 -1.17 -12.04
C ILE A 388 -16.08 -1.58 -13.02
N LYS A 389 -15.77 -2.59 -13.83
CA LYS A 389 -16.70 -3.28 -14.70
C LYS A 389 -16.85 -4.71 -14.20
N MET A 390 -18.08 -5.21 -14.17
CA MET A 390 -18.36 -6.63 -13.95
C MET A 390 -18.50 -7.33 -15.30
N TYR A 391 -18.12 -8.61 -15.37
CA TYR A 391 -18.33 -9.40 -16.58
C TYR A 391 -19.79 -9.85 -16.68
N PRO A 392 -20.48 -9.67 -17.83
CA PRO A 392 -21.86 -10.14 -18.02
C PRO A 392 -22.04 -11.64 -17.76
N GLU A 393 -21.03 -12.44 -18.12
CA GLU A 393 -20.99 -13.90 -17.98
C GLU A 393 -20.87 -14.36 -16.53
N ASP A 394 -20.14 -13.59 -15.69
CA ASP A 394 -20.01 -13.81 -14.26
C ASP A 394 -19.85 -12.48 -13.53
N LYS A 395 -20.97 -11.94 -13.03
CA LYS A 395 -21.00 -10.65 -12.33
C LYS A 395 -20.18 -10.62 -11.04
N SER A 396 -19.76 -11.78 -10.51
CA SER A 396 -18.88 -11.84 -9.33
C SER A 396 -17.41 -11.57 -9.65
N LYS A 397 -17.07 -11.50 -10.93
CA LYS A 397 -15.73 -11.13 -11.44
C LYS A 397 -15.76 -9.71 -11.95
N LEU A 398 -14.62 -9.04 -11.80
CA LEU A 398 -14.46 -7.65 -12.17
C LEU A 398 -13.18 -7.38 -12.95
N GLU A 399 -13.23 -6.29 -13.70
CA GLU A 399 -12.15 -5.62 -14.39
C GLU A 399 -12.03 -4.23 -13.76
N MET A 400 -10.81 -3.80 -13.47
CA MET A 400 -10.54 -2.50 -12.84
C MET A 400 -9.87 -1.58 -13.86
N CYS A 401 -10.14 -0.29 -13.81
CA CYS A 401 -9.40 0.67 -14.62
C CYS A 401 -9.15 1.97 -13.84
N PHE A 402 -7.98 2.58 -14.04
CA PHE A 402 -7.72 3.95 -13.65
C PHE A 402 -7.73 4.87 -14.88
N ASP A 403 -8.33 6.04 -14.74
CA ASP A 403 -8.00 7.17 -15.62
C ASP A 403 -6.86 7.95 -14.94
N CYS A 404 -5.64 7.66 -15.39
CA CYS A 404 -4.43 8.23 -14.83
C CYS A 404 -4.34 9.74 -15.08
N THR A 405 -4.95 10.24 -16.16
CA THR A 405 -4.98 11.67 -16.47
C THR A 405 -5.83 12.46 -15.46
N ASN A 406 -6.97 11.90 -15.07
CA ASN A 406 -7.79 12.45 -13.99
C ASN A 406 -7.17 12.27 -12.61
N TYR A 407 -6.49 11.14 -12.36
CA TYR A 407 -6.01 10.77 -11.03
C TYR A 407 -4.63 11.33 -10.68
N GLN A 408 -3.65 11.25 -11.59
CA GLN A 408 -2.27 11.60 -11.30
C GLN A 408 -2.00 13.10 -11.47
N SER A 409 -1.18 13.66 -10.58
CA SER A 409 -1.13 15.10 -10.32
C SER A 409 -0.27 15.91 -11.29
N GLN A 410 0.51 15.26 -12.15
CA GLN A 410 1.37 15.86 -13.18
C GLN A 410 0.64 16.21 -14.47
N PHE A 411 -0.52 15.62 -14.70
CA PHE A 411 -1.31 15.89 -15.90
C PHE A 411 -1.97 17.28 -15.83
N PRO A 412 -2.24 17.91 -16.98
CA PRO A 412 -3.07 19.11 -17.01
C PRO A 412 -4.46 18.86 -16.46
N GLU A 413 -5.11 19.94 -16.02
CA GLU A 413 -6.48 19.86 -15.53
C GLU A 413 -7.48 19.57 -16.65
N LYS A 414 -7.21 20.06 -17.87
CA LYS A 414 -8.02 19.82 -19.06
C LYS A 414 -7.17 19.16 -20.13
N VAL A 415 -7.48 17.90 -20.39
CA VAL A 415 -6.93 17.08 -21.46
C VAL A 415 -8.12 16.51 -22.24
N PRO A 416 -8.11 16.52 -23.58
CA PRO A 416 -9.14 15.84 -24.37
C PRO A 416 -9.20 14.35 -24.03
N PHE A 417 -10.39 13.76 -23.94
CA PHE A 417 -10.57 12.38 -23.48
C PHE A 417 -9.82 11.35 -24.37
N GLU A 418 -9.71 11.63 -25.66
CA GLU A 418 -8.96 10.84 -26.65
C GLU A 418 -7.44 10.84 -26.42
N GLN A 419 -6.98 11.76 -25.56
CA GLN A 419 -5.60 11.93 -25.15
C GLN A 419 -5.37 11.50 -23.68
N HIS A 420 -6.39 10.96 -23.00
CA HIS A 420 -6.20 10.41 -21.66
C HIS A 420 -5.35 9.14 -21.69
N ILE A 421 -4.74 8.84 -20.55
CA ILE A 421 -4.04 7.59 -20.29
C ILE A 421 -4.83 6.78 -19.28
N PHE A 422 -5.04 5.52 -19.63
CA PHE A 422 -5.78 4.56 -18.83
C PHE A 422 -4.89 3.40 -18.42
N GLN A 423 -5.16 2.83 -17.26
CA GLN A 423 -4.56 1.59 -16.78
C GLN A 423 -5.67 0.59 -16.50
N THR A 424 -5.93 -0.29 -17.46
CA THR A 424 -6.90 -1.38 -17.33
C THR A 424 -6.23 -2.61 -16.75
N ILE A 425 -6.80 -3.16 -15.68
CA ILE A 425 -6.25 -4.25 -14.89
C ILE A 425 -7.16 -5.46 -15.03
N TYR A 426 -6.58 -6.53 -15.56
CA TYR A 426 -7.22 -7.82 -15.68
C TYR A 426 -6.69 -8.76 -14.62
N LEU A 427 -7.61 -9.37 -13.88
CA LEU A 427 -7.31 -10.02 -12.62
C LEU A 427 -7.32 -11.53 -12.78
N ASN A 428 -6.33 -12.19 -12.22
CA ASN A 428 -6.17 -13.64 -12.14
C ASN A 428 -6.18 -14.35 -13.50
N LYS A 429 -5.00 -14.40 -14.13
CA LYS A 429 -4.81 -15.07 -15.43
C LYS A 429 -5.32 -16.50 -15.43
N ASP A 430 -4.89 -17.30 -14.46
CA ASP A 430 -5.13 -18.75 -14.46
C ASP A 430 -6.62 -19.09 -14.36
N ARG A 431 -7.38 -18.31 -13.60
CA ARG A 431 -8.80 -18.59 -13.32
C ARG A 431 -9.76 -17.84 -14.23
N ASP A 432 -9.48 -16.57 -14.50
CA ASP A 432 -10.48 -15.63 -15.01
C ASP A 432 -10.13 -15.07 -16.41
N SER A 433 -8.98 -15.41 -17.01
CA SER A 433 -8.54 -14.85 -18.32
C SER A 433 -9.50 -15.06 -19.48
N LYS A 434 -10.30 -16.12 -19.46
CA LYS A 434 -11.35 -16.38 -20.46
C LYS A 434 -12.45 -15.31 -20.51
N LEU A 435 -12.56 -14.48 -19.47
CA LEU A 435 -13.52 -13.39 -19.39
C LEU A 435 -12.93 -12.06 -19.88
N TRP A 436 -11.60 -11.95 -19.92
CA TRP A 436 -10.92 -10.69 -20.17
C TRP A 436 -11.26 -10.14 -21.55
N THR A 437 -11.36 -8.82 -21.63
CA THR A 437 -11.56 -8.05 -22.87
C THR A 437 -10.27 -7.34 -23.30
N ASP A 438 -9.12 -7.86 -22.87
CA ASP A 438 -7.79 -7.28 -23.15
C ASP A 438 -7.43 -7.27 -24.63
N ASN A 439 -7.98 -8.22 -25.39
CA ASN A 439 -7.87 -8.29 -26.84
C ASN A 439 -8.68 -7.21 -27.58
N GLU A 440 -9.58 -6.49 -26.91
CA GLU A 440 -10.35 -5.41 -27.52
C GLU A 440 -9.66 -4.04 -27.44
N ILE A 441 -8.59 -3.91 -26.64
CA ILE A 441 -7.74 -2.72 -26.64
C ILE A 441 -6.91 -2.73 -27.93
N ALA A 442 -7.04 -1.68 -28.74
CA ALA A 442 -6.30 -1.56 -29.99
C ALA A 442 -4.78 -1.59 -29.76
N GLU A 443 -4.07 -2.47 -30.47
CA GLU A 443 -2.63 -2.70 -30.23
C GLU A 443 -1.77 -1.44 -30.42
N ASP A 444 -2.14 -0.56 -31.37
CA ASP A 444 -1.45 0.72 -31.61
C ASP A 444 -1.69 1.77 -30.51
N LYS A 445 -2.65 1.52 -29.61
CA LYS A 445 -2.97 2.38 -28.46
C LYS A 445 -2.35 1.87 -27.16
N ILE A 446 -1.74 0.70 -27.17
CA ILE A 446 -1.07 0.13 -25.99
C ILE A 446 0.28 0.81 -25.81
N ILE A 447 0.46 1.42 -24.66
CA ILE A 447 1.71 2.05 -24.23
C ILE A 447 2.62 1.00 -23.58
N ARG A 448 2.06 0.18 -22.68
CA ARG A 448 2.83 -0.84 -21.93
C ARG A 448 1.92 -1.94 -21.37
N LYS A 449 2.47 -3.13 -21.18
CA LYS A 449 1.84 -4.25 -20.44
C LYS A 449 2.76 -4.67 -19.30
N ASP A 450 2.25 -4.70 -18.07
CA ASP A 450 3.00 -5.09 -16.88
C ASP A 450 2.27 -6.20 -16.12
N TRP A 451 3.00 -7.25 -15.74
CA TRP A 451 2.49 -8.39 -14.97
C TRP A 451 2.78 -8.21 -13.48
N TRP A 452 1.80 -8.57 -12.65
CA TRP A 452 1.87 -8.45 -11.20
C TRP A 452 1.57 -9.78 -10.54
N HIS A 453 2.44 -10.19 -9.61
CA HIS A 453 2.14 -11.28 -8.67
C HIS A 453 1.59 -10.69 -7.36
N GLN A 454 0.27 -10.52 -7.31
CA GLN A 454 -0.40 -9.67 -6.32
C GLN A 454 -0.96 -10.47 -5.14
N LEU A 455 -0.79 -9.97 -3.92
CA LEU A 455 -1.33 -10.61 -2.71
C LEU A 455 -2.86 -10.59 -2.67
N CYS A 456 -3.46 -11.77 -2.48
CA CYS A 456 -4.87 -11.92 -2.15
C CYS A 456 -5.06 -12.05 -0.62
N HIS A 457 -5.48 -10.97 0.04
CA HIS A 457 -5.69 -10.95 1.49
C HIS A 457 -7.16 -11.21 1.87
N GLY A 458 -7.67 -12.38 1.48
CA GLY A 458 -8.94 -12.91 1.98
C GLY A 458 -8.87 -13.33 3.46
N TYR A 459 -9.96 -13.85 4.01
CA TYR A 459 -10.04 -14.26 5.42
C TYR A 459 -8.95 -15.25 5.85
N THR A 460 -8.49 -16.11 4.93
CA THR A 460 -7.40 -17.05 5.19
C THR A 460 -6.08 -16.36 5.51
N HIS A 461 -5.83 -15.18 4.95
CA HIS A 461 -4.63 -14.39 5.24
C HIS A 461 -4.62 -13.93 6.71
N TYR A 462 -5.74 -13.39 7.17
CA TYR A 462 -5.92 -12.93 8.55
C TYR A 462 -6.03 -14.08 9.57
N LEU A 463 -6.30 -15.30 9.12
CA LEU A 463 -6.33 -16.49 9.98
C LEU A 463 -4.98 -17.21 10.06
N PHE A 464 -4.27 -17.36 8.93
CA PHE A 464 -3.11 -18.25 8.81
C PHE A 464 -1.78 -17.53 8.61
N VAL A 465 -1.78 -16.24 8.24
CA VAL A 465 -0.56 -15.45 8.06
C VAL A 465 -0.39 -14.46 9.21
N ILE A 466 -1.28 -13.47 9.31
CA ILE A 466 -1.10 -12.28 10.16
C ILE A 466 -0.84 -12.62 11.64
N PRO A 467 -1.64 -13.46 12.32
CA PRO A 467 -1.44 -13.74 13.75
C PRO A 467 -0.17 -14.55 14.02
N TRP A 468 0.40 -15.16 12.98
CA TRP A 468 1.54 -16.07 13.10
C TRP A 468 2.88 -15.41 12.79
N MET A 469 2.88 -14.18 12.27
CA MET A 469 4.11 -13.44 11.94
C MET A 469 5.04 -13.26 13.15
N MET A 470 4.48 -13.07 14.35
CA MET A 470 5.26 -12.97 15.60
C MET A 470 6.12 -14.20 15.91
N PHE A 471 5.79 -15.37 15.35
CA PHE A 471 6.57 -16.59 15.54
C PHE A 471 7.64 -16.81 14.47
N LEU A 472 7.63 -16.00 13.41
CA LEU A 472 8.60 -16.02 12.31
C LEU A 472 9.66 -14.95 12.51
N ASN A 473 9.24 -13.72 12.81
CA ASN A 473 10.13 -12.58 12.90
C ASN A 473 11.14 -12.69 14.04
N ALA A 474 12.37 -12.21 13.76
CA ALA A 474 13.50 -12.21 14.69
C ALA A 474 13.91 -13.61 15.18
N LYS A 475 13.67 -14.64 14.36
CA LYS A 475 14.11 -16.02 14.61
C LYS A 475 15.15 -16.40 13.57
N ASN A 476 16.12 -17.21 13.98
CA ASN A 476 17.19 -17.72 13.09
C ASN A 476 17.83 -16.60 12.25
N HIS A 477 18.11 -15.44 12.87
CA HIS A 477 18.71 -14.28 12.20
C HIS A 477 17.93 -13.76 10.98
N THR A 478 16.60 -13.96 10.95
CA THR A 478 15.72 -13.64 9.81
C THR A 478 14.58 -12.73 10.25
N ARG A 479 14.27 -11.72 9.43
CA ARG A 479 13.06 -10.87 9.53
C ARG A 479 12.36 -10.80 8.18
N PHE A 480 11.06 -10.55 8.21
CA PHE A 480 10.21 -10.40 7.02
C PHE A 480 9.54 -9.03 7.07
N ALA A 481 9.69 -8.24 6.01
CA ALA A 481 9.14 -6.89 5.92
C ALA A 481 8.58 -6.65 4.52
N ALA A 482 7.25 -6.57 4.39
CA ALA A 482 6.58 -6.30 3.13
C ALA A 482 5.12 -5.93 3.43
N SER A 483 4.37 -5.45 2.43
CA SER A 483 2.93 -5.16 2.61
C SER A 483 2.11 -6.41 3.01
N TRP A 484 2.51 -7.60 2.54
CA TRP A 484 1.82 -8.85 2.88
C TRP A 484 1.90 -9.28 4.35
N THR A 485 2.69 -8.58 5.18
CA THR A 485 2.72 -8.85 6.63
C THR A 485 1.51 -8.28 7.37
N LEU A 486 0.61 -7.55 6.70
CA LEU A 486 -0.68 -7.09 7.25
C LEU A 486 -1.77 -6.87 6.21
N VAL A 487 -1.57 -5.94 5.28
CA VAL A 487 -2.52 -5.55 4.22
C VAL A 487 -1.73 -4.89 3.10
N ASN A 488 -2.17 -5.09 1.86
CA ASN A 488 -1.42 -4.65 0.69
C ASN A 488 -1.45 -3.12 0.49
N ALA A 489 -0.63 -2.39 1.26
CA ALA A 489 -0.52 -0.95 1.21
C ALA A 489 0.95 -0.50 1.30
N HIS A 490 1.28 0.61 0.62
CA HIS A 490 2.61 1.21 0.67
C HIS A 490 3.01 1.61 2.10
N GLU A 491 2.06 2.12 2.89
CA GLU A 491 2.26 2.46 4.29
C GLU A 491 2.70 1.27 5.15
N VAL A 492 2.09 0.10 4.94
CA VAL A 492 2.48 -1.12 5.65
C VAL A 492 3.87 -1.56 5.21
N ALA A 493 4.20 -1.45 3.92
CA ALA A 493 5.54 -1.78 3.44
C ALA A 493 6.60 -0.91 4.13
N VAL A 494 6.44 0.42 4.14
CA VAL A 494 7.35 1.34 4.84
C VAL A 494 7.41 1.02 6.34
N MET A 495 6.27 0.96 7.02
CA MET A 495 6.19 0.66 8.47
C MET A 495 6.81 -0.70 8.83
N SER A 496 6.65 -1.72 7.98
CA SER A 496 7.27 -3.04 8.16
C SER A 496 8.80 -2.98 8.07
N GLY A 497 9.32 -2.13 7.18
CA GLY A 497 10.74 -1.90 7.02
C GLY A 497 11.37 -1.25 8.25
N ILE A 498 10.68 -0.24 8.80
CA ILE A 498 11.04 0.40 10.08
C ILE A 498 11.03 -0.64 11.21
N ALA A 499 9.98 -1.46 11.31
CA ALA A 499 9.88 -2.47 12.36
C ALA A 499 11.04 -3.47 12.33
N ALA A 500 11.49 -3.88 11.13
CA ALA A 500 12.66 -4.74 10.99
C ALA A 500 13.95 -4.06 11.44
N ALA A 501 14.15 -2.79 11.10
CA ALA A 501 15.31 -2.01 11.56
C ALA A 501 15.28 -1.82 13.10
N VAL A 502 14.12 -1.51 13.67
CA VAL A 502 13.94 -1.32 15.11
C VAL A 502 14.21 -2.60 15.89
N ASP A 503 13.72 -3.76 15.44
CA ASP A 503 14.02 -5.04 16.10
C ASP A 503 15.53 -5.40 16.00
N LEU A 504 16.24 -4.92 14.97
CA LEU A 504 17.69 -5.08 14.83
C LEU A 504 18.50 -4.18 15.79
N GLY A 505 17.88 -3.13 16.33
CA GLY A 505 18.49 -2.18 17.27
C GLY A 505 18.60 -0.73 16.77
N ALA A 506 17.96 -0.40 15.64
CA ALA A 506 17.76 1.00 15.23
C ALA A 506 16.71 1.69 16.11
N ASN A 507 16.74 3.02 16.13
CA ASN A 507 15.73 3.83 16.78
C ASN A 507 14.49 3.97 15.87
N TYR A 508 13.31 4.05 16.48
CA TYR A 508 12.13 4.54 15.77
C TYR A 508 12.25 6.07 15.63
N PRO A 509 11.94 6.69 14.48
CA PRO A 509 12.17 8.12 14.28
C PRO A 509 11.49 9.00 15.33
N GLU A 510 12.20 10.01 15.85
CA GLU A 510 11.73 10.89 16.92
C GLU A 510 10.46 11.66 16.54
N ASP A 511 10.40 12.15 15.31
CA ASP A 511 9.27 12.85 14.73
C ASP A 511 8.02 11.95 14.66
N LEU A 512 8.16 10.73 14.17
CA LEU A 512 7.09 9.74 14.09
C LEU A 512 6.70 9.16 15.47
N GLU A 513 7.58 9.19 16.48
CA GLU A 513 7.23 8.84 17.86
C GLU A 513 6.37 9.94 18.52
N ASN A 514 6.62 11.20 18.13
CA ASN A 514 5.86 12.36 18.58
C ASN A 514 4.57 12.58 17.77
N ASP A 515 4.49 12.03 16.56
CA ASP A 515 3.24 11.87 15.82
C ASP A 515 2.37 10.79 16.49
N LYS A 516 1.28 11.23 17.14
CA LYS A 516 0.38 10.36 17.91
C LYS A 516 -0.17 9.19 17.08
N PHE A 517 -0.51 9.41 15.81
CA PHE A 517 -1.19 8.42 14.99
C PHE A 517 -0.19 7.42 14.41
N ALA A 518 0.92 7.93 13.86
CA ALA A 518 2.02 7.10 13.38
C ALA A 518 2.54 6.20 14.50
N PHE A 519 2.78 6.77 15.68
CA PHE A 519 3.28 6.01 16.83
C PHE A 519 2.31 4.92 17.29
N LEU A 520 1.00 5.20 17.33
CA LEU A 520 0.01 4.18 17.68
C LEU A 520 0.01 3.04 16.65
N CYS A 521 -0.02 3.37 15.36
CA CYS A 521 0.01 2.40 14.27
C CYS A 521 1.26 1.52 14.35
N PHE A 522 2.43 2.13 14.51
CA PHE A 522 3.69 1.41 14.64
C PHE A 522 3.68 0.45 15.83
N ARG A 523 3.20 0.88 17.00
CA ARG A 523 3.15 0.02 18.20
C ARG A 523 2.22 -1.18 18.03
N LEU A 524 1.04 -0.96 17.43
CA LEU A 524 0.08 -2.04 17.17
C LEU A 524 0.63 -3.01 16.12
N TYR A 525 1.22 -2.51 15.04
CA TYR A 525 1.89 -3.32 14.03
C TYR A 525 3.04 -4.12 14.63
N TYR A 526 3.91 -3.50 15.45
CA TYR A 526 5.04 -4.15 16.10
C TYR A 526 4.59 -5.22 17.09
N LEU A 527 3.52 -4.97 17.86
CA LEU A 527 2.90 -5.97 18.73
C LEU A 527 2.40 -7.17 17.93
N LEU A 528 1.68 -6.92 16.83
CA LEU A 528 1.11 -7.97 16.00
C LEU A 528 2.18 -8.83 15.31
N THR A 529 3.21 -8.19 14.77
CA THR A 529 4.19 -8.85 13.89
C THR A 529 5.44 -9.35 14.60
N TYR A 530 5.78 -8.83 15.79
CA TYR A 530 6.91 -9.29 16.61
C TYR A 530 6.49 -9.87 17.97
N GLY A 531 5.21 -9.77 18.36
CA GLY A 531 4.73 -10.23 19.66
C GLY A 531 5.28 -9.39 20.83
N LYS A 532 5.74 -8.17 20.54
CA LYS A 532 6.42 -7.28 21.50
C LYS A 532 5.73 -5.92 21.52
N TRP A 533 5.49 -5.40 22.71
CA TRP A 533 5.04 -4.02 22.86
C TRP A 533 6.23 -3.07 22.73
N TYR A 534 6.25 -2.24 21.68
CA TYR A 534 7.32 -1.25 21.54
C TYR A 534 7.28 -0.24 22.70
N ARG A 535 8.44 -0.05 23.32
CA ARG A 535 8.65 0.89 24.42
C ARG A 535 9.11 2.21 23.83
N ARG A 536 8.36 3.27 24.12
CA ARG A 536 8.72 4.66 23.82
C ARG A 536 10.16 4.96 24.23
N TYR A 537 10.89 5.67 23.38
CA TYR A 537 12.22 6.17 23.69
C TYR A 537 12.15 7.69 23.84
N TYR A 538 11.87 8.40 22.74
CA TYR A 538 11.84 9.86 22.65
C TYR A 538 10.69 10.49 23.45
N THR A 539 9.59 9.76 23.62
CA THR A 539 8.44 10.23 24.43
C THR A 539 8.42 9.65 25.85
N SER A 540 9.51 9.00 26.27
CA SER A 540 9.62 8.43 27.62
C SER A 540 9.85 9.51 28.67
N GLN A 541 9.32 9.32 29.89
CA GLN A 541 9.54 10.26 31.00
C GLN A 541 11.03 10.42 31.34
N LYS A 542 11.82 9.35 31.19
CA LYS A 542 13.27 9.39 31.39
C LYS A 542 13.94 10.30 30.36
N TYR A 543 13.62 10.12 29.08
CA TYR A 543 14.16 10.96 28.01
C TYR A 543 13.74 12.43 28.19
N LEU A 544 12.45 12.69 28.41
CA LEU A 544 11.93 14.04 28.59
C LEU A 544 12.56 14.77 29.79
N LYS A 545 12.86 14.08 30.89
CA LYS A 545 13.59 14.65 32.04
C LYS A 545 15.07 14.92 31.75
N SER A 546 15.66 14.19 30.81
CA SER A 546 17.07 14.38 30.42
C SER A 546 17.27 15.49 29.39
N GLN A 547 16.21 15.96 28.74
CA GLN A 547 16.26 17.05 27.77
C GLN A 547 15.94 18.38 28.46
N THR A 548 16.74 19.41 28.18
CA THR A 548 16.51 20.78 28.66
C THR A 548 15.57 21.57 27.75
N THR A 549 15.53 21.23 26.46
CA THR A 549 14.69 21.85 25.44
C THR A 549 14.10 20.78 24.53
N GLU A 550 12.91 21.07 23.98
CA GLU A 550 12.31 20.23 22.95
C GLU A 550 13.13 20.29 21.65
N SER A 551 13.33 19.13 21.01
CA SER A 551 13.98 19.05 19.70
C SER A 551 13.01 19.49 18.60
N GLN A 552 13.55 20.00 17.48
CA GLN A 552 12.72 20.37 16.33
C GLN A 552 11.89 19.19 15.82
N ALA A 553 12.48 17.98 15.76
CA ALA A 553 11.78 16.76 15.34
C ALA A 553 10.58 16.44 16.25
N ALA A 554 10.73 16.62 17.57
CA ALA A 554 9.63 16.41 18.51
C ALA A 554 8.52 17.46 18.35
N ALA A 555 8.88 18.73 18.19
CA ALA A 555 7.93 19.82 17.93
C ALA A 555 7.17 19.59 16.61
N ASP A 556 7.87 19.23 15.54
CA ASP A 556 7.30 18.94 14.22
C ASP A 556 6.33 17.76 14.30
N GLY A 557 6.77 16.61 14.83
CA GLY A 557 5.95 15.41 14.95
C GLY A 557 4.63 15.62 15.71
N LYS A 558 4.67 16.42 16.80
CA LYS A 558 3.46 16.80 17.56
C LYS A 558 2.46 17.60 16.75
N SER A 559 2.93 18.34 15.73
CA SER A 559 2.10 19.21 14.92
C SER A 559 1.40 18.50 13.76
N TRP A 560 1.89 17.32 13.32
CA TRP A 560 1.46 16.70 12.06
C TRP A 560 0.13 15.95 12.13
N ALA A 561 -0.16 15.27 13.24
CA ALA A 561 -1.35 14.44 13.37
C ALA A 561 -2.58 15.25 13.78
N THR A 562 -3.54 15.40 12.86
CA THR A 562 -4.79 16.16 13.07
C THR A 562 -6.05 15.33 12.82
N GLY A 563 -7.22 15.94 12.97
CA GLY A 563 -8.50 15.24 12.84
C GLY A 563 -8.75 14.26 13.98
N LEU A 564 -9.77 13.41 13.81
CA LEU A 564 -10.16 12.48 14.85
C LEU A 564 -9.05 11.44 15.10
N TYR A 565 -8.63 11.31 16.36
CA TYR A 565 -7.51 10.47 16.79
C TYR A 565 -6.15 10.74 16.12
N GLY A 566 -5.99 11.84 15.37
CA GLY A 566 -4.77 12.16 14.64
C GLY A 566 -4.67 11.54 13.24
N SER A 567 -5.77 11.03 12.69
CA SER A 567 -5.81 10.28 11.42
C SER A 567 -5.62 11.12 10.14
N VAL A 568 -5.55 12.44 10.24
CA VAL A 568 -5.28 13.32 9.10
C VAL A 568 -3.88 13.90 9.25
N TYR A 569 -2.96 13.44 8.41
CA TYR A 569 -1.62 14.00 8.32
C TYR A 569 -1.64 15.40 7.69
N LYS A 570 -0.98 16.37 8.34
CA LYS A 570 -0.72 17.71 7.78
C LYS A 570 0.75 18.13 7.85
N GLY A 571 1.64 17.16 8.02
CA GLY A 571 3.08 17.40 8.04
C GLY A 571 3.67 17.55 6.63
N PRO A 572 5.00 17.63 6.52
CA PRO A 572 5.67 17.79 5.24
C PRO A 572 5.55 16.54 4.36
N GLY A 573 5.80 16.69 3.05
CA GLY A 573 5.63 15.59 2.09
C GLY A 573 4.19 15.39 1.61
N VAL A 574 3.28 16.29 1.97
CA VAL A 574 1.94 16.43 1.37
C VAL A 574 1.70 17.91 1.05
N SER A 575 1.28 18.20 -0.18
CA SER A 575 0.88 19.55 -0.61
C SER A 575 -0.54 19.88 -0.15
N GLU A 576 -0.80 21.17 0.09
CA GLU A 576 -2.16 21.67 0.33
C GLU A 576 -2.90 22.00 -0.98
N ILE A 577 -2.19 21.98 -2.11
CA ILE A 577 -2.72 22.45 -3.40
C ILE A 577 -2.81 21.27 -4.36
N GLU A 578 -4.03 20.98 -4.85
CA GLU A 578 -4.26 19.96 -5.89
C GLU A 578 -3.47 20.31 -7.16
N ARG A 579 -2.83 19.30 -7.77
CA ARG A 579 -1.99 19.42 -8.98
C ARG A 579 -0.87 20.46 -8.82
N SER A 580 -0.25 20.55 -7.64
CA SER A 580 0.97 21.35 -7.46
C SER A 580 2.14 20.76 -8.24
N ALA A 581 2.21 19.43 -8.37
CA ALA A 581 3.17 18.72 -9.21
C ALA A 581 3.08 19.19 -10.67
N TRP A 582 1.89 19.22 -11.28
CA TRP A 582 1.71 19.76 -12.65
C TRP A 582 2.29 21.17 -12.82
N ARG A 583 2.03 22.08 -11.88
CA ARG A 583 2.55 23.46 -11.92
C ARG A 583 4.08 23.52 -11.85
N GLU A 584 4.72 22.60 -11.14
CA GLU A 584 6.17 22.48 -11.07
C GLU A 584 6.74 21.84 -12.34
N GLU A 585 6.10 20.77 -12.83
CA GLU A 585 6.52 20.03 -14.01
C GLU A 585 6.41 20.87 -15.31
N ILE A 586 5.46 21.82 -15.39
CA ILE A 586 5.45 22.84 -16.46
C ILE A 586 6.77 23.63 -16.47
N LYS A 587 7.24 24.09 -15.30
CA LYS A 587 8.47 24.88 -15.21
C LYS A 587 9.72 24.07 -15.57
N LYS A 588 9.68 22.76 -15.32
CA LYS A 588 10.74 21.81 -15.70
C LYS A 588 10.64 21.35 -17.17
N GLY A 589 9.54 21.67 -17.86
CA GLY A 589 9.27 21.27 -19.24
C GLY A 589 8.80 19.81 -19.41
N SER A 590 8.47 19.13 -18.30
CA SER A 590 8.01 17.74 -18.25
C SER A 590 6.48 17.60 -18.33
N SER A 591 5.74 18.69 -18.19
CA SER A 591 4.29 18.79 -18.49
C SER A 591 3.98 20.02 -19.35
N THR A 592 2.82 20.04 -20.00
CA THR A 592 2.32 21.16 -20.81
C THR A 592 1.26 21.96 -20.06
N GLY A 593 0.78 23.06 -20.64
CA GLY A 593 -0.51 23.64 -20.25
C GLY A 593 -1.68 22.72 -20.59
N ASN A 594 -2.90 23.19 -20.36
CA ASN A 594 -4.11 22.48 -20.81
C ASN A 594 -4.06 22.23 -22.32
N LEU A 595 -4.53 21.07 -22.73
CA LEU A 595 -4.62 20.67 -24.13
C LEU A 595 -6.01 21.00 -24.68
N SER A 596 -6.04 21.29 -25.98
CA SER A 596 -7.22 21.68 -26.75
C SER A 596 -7.76 20.55 -27.61
#